data_AF-A0A251VSJ5-F1
#
_entry.id   AF-A0A251VSJ5-F1
#
_cell.length_a   1.000
_cell.length_b   1.000
_cell.length_c   1.000
_cell.angle_alpha   90.00
_cell.angle_beta   90.00
_cell.angle_gamma   90.00
#
_symmetry.space_group_name_H-M   'P 1'
#
loop_
_entity.id
_entity.type
_entity.pdbx_description
1 polymer ?
#
loop_
_entity_poly.entity_id
_entity_poly.type
_entity_poly.pdbx_seq_one_letter_code
_entity_poly.pdbx_strand_id
1 'polypeptide(L)'
;MTDGYSLRKQTRHGDDRPGNRKSKNPIDDVHDYFYLKESNEGEIKVKTDTGDIISLKVKGLDTIGSVKLKIQAAIPFDHIPFDHQELIFNGKLLHNSNTLANLPIKKRSPTFTLMRKSEELMEIFVNTFTGKTISLWVKPTYTIHQVKSDIKRQEGIQWGEQVLIFNKMVLGDMGTIFDFHINRKSTLTLMRRSSGFTGPRQIFIKSLIGDQTVTQEVKPSDTIHGIKLKIQDKVDVPSDEQELIFNEMVLRNIDTLADCNINAESTLTLMRISAGSMHIFIKACYGDTITLKVKPSDTIRNVKSMIHDKERYPPHQQRLFYGGKQLEDSPTLADYHIPKESTLDFV
;
A
#
# COMPACT_ATOMS: atom_id res chain seq x y z
N MET A 1 -23.85 -61.08 -67.52
CA MET A 1 -23.85 -59.83 -66.72
C MET A 1 -22.71 -59.99 -65.72
N THR A 2 -21.48 -59.86 -66.25
CA THR A 2 -20.56 -58.73 -65.98
C THR A 2 -20.10 -58.74 -64.52
N ASP A 3 -19.06 -59.51 -64.20
CA ASP A 3 -17.61 -59.19 -64.30
C ASP A 3 -17.11 -58.73 -62.92
N GLY A 4 -16.04 -59.25 -62.32
CA GLY A 4 -15.06 -60.23 -62.79
C GLY A 4 -14.20 -60.77 -61.64
N TYR A 5 -13.61 -61.94 -61.93
CA TYR A 5 -12.19 -62.32 -61.80
C TYR A 5 -11.32 -61.65 -60.70
N SER A 6 -10.36 -62.28 -60.03
CA SER A 6 -9.82 -63.65 -59.96
C SER A 6 -8.56 -63.56 -59.09
N LEU A 7 -8.31 -64.59 -58.28
CA LEU A 7 -6.99 -65.18 -57.93
C LEU A 7 -5.74 -64.26 -57.81
N ARG A 8 -5.07 -64.27 -56.64
CA ARG A 8 -3.94 -65.18 -56.30
C ARG A 8 -3.13 -64.65 -55.11
N LYS A 9 -2.67 -65.59 -54.28
CA LYS A 9 -1.65 -65.42 -53.25
C LYS A 9 -0.33 -64.85 -53.81
N GLN A 10 0.27 -63.92 -53.08
CA GLN A 10 1.72 -63.80 -52.97
C GLN A 10 2.09 -63.33 -51.56
N THR A 11 3.13 -63.98 -51.03
CA THR A 11 3.69 -63.90 -49.68
C THR A 11 4.57 -62.66 -49.49
N ARG A 12 4.66 -62.14 -48.25
CA ARG A 12 5.90 -62.08 -47.42
C ARG A 12 5.84 -61.01 -46.30
N HIS A 13 6.24 -61.45 -45.11
CA HIS A 13 6.98 -60.77 -44.04
C HIS A 13 6.58 -59.35 -43.60
N GLY A 14 6.04 -59.28 -42.39
CA GLY A 14 6.17 -58.14 -41.48
C GLY A 14 6.03 -58.64 -40.05
N ASP A 15 7.09 -58.52 -39.26
CA ASP A 15 7.21 -58.99 -37.89
C ASP A 15 6.17 -58.35 -36.95
N ASP A 16 5.24 -59.17 -36.42
CA ASP A 16 4.42 -58.81 -35.27
C ASP A 16 5.27 -58.88 -33.98
N ARG A 17 5.92 -57.77 -33.63
CA ARG A 17 6.40 -57.56 -32.25
C ARG A 17 5.24 -57.06 -31.40
N PRO A 18 4.84 -57.77 -30.33
CA PRO A 18 3.81 -57.28 -29.43
C PRO A 18 4.33 -56.03 -28.71
N GLY A 19 3.66 -54.91 -28.95
CA GLY A 19 3.96 -53.62 -28.38
C GLY A 19 4.07 -53.70 -26.86
N ASN A 20 5.23 -53.28 -26.38
CA ASN A 20 5.54 -52.91 -25.00
C ASN A 20 4.33 -52.21 -24.34
N ARG A 21 3.55 -52.96 -23.55
CA ARG A 21 2.87 -52.38 -22.41
C ARG A 21 3.98 -51.88 -21.49
N LYS A 22 4.38 -50.62 -21.65
CA LYS A 22 5.18 -49.90 -20.67
C LYS A 22 4.36 -49.89 -19.38
N SER A 23 4.60 -50.90 -18.55
CA SER A 23 4.43 -50.81 -17.10
C SER A 23 5.03 -49.48 -16.68
N LYS A 24 4.18 -48.49 -16.36
CA LYS A 24 4.63 -47.29 -15.67
C LYS A 24 5.28 -47.77 -14.38
N ASN A 25 6.60 -47.62 -14.28
CA ASN A 25 7.30 -47.86 -13.03
C ASN A 25 6.68 -46.94 -11.97
N PRO A 26 6.30 -47.45 -10.79
CA PRO A 26 5.79 -46.62 -9.68
C PRO A 26 6.79 -45.54 -9.19
N ILE A 27 8.04 -45.63 -9.66
CA ILE A 27 9.17 -44.78 -9.25
C ILE A 27 9.18 -43.44 -10.03
N ASP A 28 8.62 -43.39 -11.25
CA ASP A 28 8.60 -42.15 -12.04
C ASP A 28 7.60 -41.10 -11.52
N ASP A 29 6.63 -41.49 -10.68
CA ASP A 29 5.64 -40.58 -10.09
C ASP A 29 6.19 -39.80 -8.86
N VAL A 30 7.30 -40.22 -8.26
CA VAL A 30 7.84 -39.61 -7.01
C VAL A 30 8.59 -38.30 -7.28
N HIS A 31 9.17 -38.15 -8.47
CA HIS A 31 9.93 -36.94 -8.84
C HIS A 31 9.04 -35.73 -9.18
N ASP A 32 7.76 -35.97 -9.45
CA ASP A 32 6.78 -34.94 -9.81
C ASP A 32 6.21 -34.20 -8.58
N TYR A 33 6.53 -34.59 -7.33
CA TYR A 33 6.03 -33.96 -6.09
C TYR A 33 7.14 -33.34 -5.24
N PHE A 34 6.77 -32.41 -4.35
CA PHE A 34 7.64 -31.98 -3.27
C PHE A 34 7.84 -33.11 -2.25
N TYR A 35 9.05 -33.23 -1.70
CA TYR A 35 9.52 -34.23 -0.74
C TYR A 35 10.56 -33.58 0.19
N LEU A 36 10.73 -34.10 1.40
CA LEU A 36 11.53 -33.52 2.49
C LEU A 36 13.05 -33.59 2.21
N LYS A 37 13.57 -32.66 1.39
CA LYS A 37 15.01 -32.50 1.15
C LYS A 37 15.33 -31.05 0.75
N GLU A 38 16.44 -30.50 1.23
CA GLU A 38 16.85 -29.12 0.91
C GLU A 38 17.13 -28.88 -0.57
N SER A 39 17.62 -29.90 -1.28
CA SER A 39 17.90 -29.85 -2.73
C SER A 39 16.64 -29.93 -3.59
N ASN A 40 15.45 -29.97 -2.99
CA ASN A 40 14.18 -30.15 -3.68
C ASN A 40 13.48 -28.82 -3.92
N GLU A 41 14.01 -28.05 -4.87
CA GLU A 41 13.50 -26.74 -5.25
C GLU A 41 12.42 -26.87 -6.34
N GLY A 42 11.52 -25.89 -6.37
CA GLY A 42 10.47 -25.78 -7.36
C GLY A 42 9.85 -24.39 -7.39
N GLU A 43 8.87 -24.21 -8.27
CA GLU A 43 8.13 -22.97 -8.41
C GLU A 43 6.64 -23.24 -8.18
N ILE A 44 6.01 -22.39 -7.39
CA ILE A 44 4.56 -22.41 -7.17
C ILE A 44 3.95 -21.11 -7.68
N LYS A 45 2.69 -21.18 -8.12
CA LYS A 45 1.92 -20.00 -8.52
C LYS A 45 0.89 -19.70 -7.45
N VAL A 46 0.72 -18.44 -7.09
CA VAL A 46 -0.30 -17.99 -6.15
C VAL A 46 -1.18 -16.98 -6.86
N LYS A 47 -2.48 -17.27 -6.93
CA LYS A 47 -3.48 -16.38 -7.48
C LYS A 47 -4.11 -15.56 -6.34
N THR A 48 -4.07 -14.24 -6.43
CA THR A 48 -4.72 -13.32 -5.48
C THR A 48 -6.23 -13.26 -5.71
N ASP A 49 -6.95 -12.64 -4.77
CA ASP A 49 -8.38 -12.33 -4.89
C ASP A 49 -8.69 -11.30 -5.99
N THR A 50 -7.74 -10.40 -6.30
CA THR A 50 -7.77 -9.49 -7.47
C THR A 50 -7.60 -10.23 -8.80
N GLY A 51 -7.16 -11.48 -8.78
CA GLY A 51 -6.95 -12.32 -9.96
C GLY A 51 -5.51 -12.34 -10.49
N ASP A 52 -4.61 -11.57 -9.90
CA ASP A 52 -3.19 -11.53 -10.24
C ASP A 52 -2.51 -12.85 -9.87
N ILE A 53 -1.50 -13.25 -10.66
CA ILE A 53 -0.74 -14.48 -10.42
C ILE A 53 0.71 -14.12 -10.13
N ILE A 54 1.18 -14.48 -8.94
CA ILE A 54 2.59 -14.37 -8.55
C ILE A 54 3.26 -15.74 -8.59
N SER A 55 4.52 -15.78 -9.02
CA SER A 55 5.35 -16.98 -9.00
C SER A 55 6.38 -16.90 -7.88
N LEU A 56 6.49 -17.96 -7.08
CA LEU A 56 7.41 -18.02 -5.94
C LEU A 56 8.33 -19.24 -6.04
N LYS A 57 9.63 -18.99 -5.85
CA LYS A 57 10.63 -20.06 -5.67
C LYS A 57 10.53 -20.63 -4.25
N VAL A 58 10.33 -21.94 -4.17
CA VAL A 58 10.11 -22.66 -2.91
C VAL A 58 10.90 -23.96 -2.84
N LYS A 59 11.08 -24.46 -1.63
CA LYS A 59 11.71 -25.75 -1.32
C LYS A 59 10.68 -26.71 -0.74
N GLY A 60 10.85 -28.02 -0.90
CA GLY A 60 9.96 -29.01 -0.27
C GLY A 60 9.85 -28.88 1.25
N LEU A 61 10.90 -28.37 1.91
CA LEU A 61 10.94 -28.08 3.35
C LEU A 61 10.25 -26.78 3.75
N ASP A 62 9.88 -25.91 2.80
CA ASP A 62 9.17 -24.67 3.14
C ASP A 62 7.84 -25.02 3.78
N THR A 63 7.56 -24.37 4.91
CA THR A 63 6.25 -24.44 5.56
C THR A 63 5.29 -23.50 4.86
N ILE A 64 3.99 -23.74 5.01
CA ILE A 64 2.98 -22.79 4.55
C ILE A 64 3.18 -21.42 5.21
N GLY A 65 3.69 -21.39 6.45
CA GLY A 65 4.13 -20.15 7.07
C GLY A 65 5.26 -19.46 6.30
N SER A 66 6.36 -20.15 5.98
CA SER A 66 7.46 -19.52 5.23
C SER A 66 7.04 -19.09 3.81
N VAL A 67 6.12 -19.82 3.18
CA VAL A 67 5.50 -19.43 1.90
C VAL A 67 4.69 -18.12 2.04
N LYS A 68 3.90 -17.95 3.11
CA LYS A 68 3.16 -16.70 3.38
C LYS A 68 4.07 -15.49 3.55
N LEU A 69 5.21 -15.66 4.22
CA LEU A 69 6.23 -14.61 4.33
C LEU A 69 6.83 -14.24 2.97
N LYS A 70 7.06 -15.22 2.08
CA LYS A 70 7.52 -14.98 0.71
C LYS A 70 6.47 -14.24 -0.14
N ILE A 71 5.20 -14.57 0.01
CA ILE A 71 4.08 -13.84 -0.62
C ILE A 71 4.09 -12.38 -0.16
N GLN A 72 4.20 -12.14 1.15
CA GLN A 72 4.22 -10.81 1.73
C GLN A 72 5.37 -9.95 1.17
N ALA A 73 6.54 -10.53 0.97
CA ALA A 73 7.69 -9.85 0.39
C ALA A 73 7.56 -9.61 -1.13
N ALA A 74 6.78 -10.41 -1.84
CA ALA A 74 6.64 -10.36 -3.29
C ALA A 74 5.56 -9.38 -3.80
N ILE A 75 4.64 -8.93 -2.94
CA ILE A 75 3.54 -8.01 -3.30
C ILE A 75 3.76 -6.64 -2.60
N PRO A 76 4.52 -5.70 -3.21
CA PRO A 76 4.92 -4.46 -2.54
C PRO A 76 3.82 -3.39 -2.45
N PHE A 77 2.79 -3.43 -3.32
CA PHE A 77 1.75 -2.38 -3.38
C PHE A 77 0.40 -2.77 -2.74
N ASP A 78 0.20 -4.05 -2.40
CA ASP A 78 -0.98 -4.56 -1.67
C ASP A 78 -0.51 -5.57 -0.61
N HIS A 79 0.22 -5.06 0.38
CA HIS A 79 0.87 -5.86 1.40
C HIS A 79 -0.17 -6.56 2.30
N ILE A 80 -0.44 -7.84 2.06
CA ILE A 80 -1.29 -8.67 2.92
C ILE A 80 -0.43 -9.25 4.06
N PRO A 81 -0.62 -8.83 5.34
CA PRO A 81 0.16 -9.36 6.46
C PRO A 81 0.01 -10.87 6.61
N PHE A 82 1.06 -11.56 7.06
CA PHE A 82 1.12 -13.01 7.25
C PHE A 82 -0.15 -13.64 7.84
N ASP A 83 -0.71 -13.05 8.91
CA ASP A 83 -1.89 -13.58 9.62
C ASP A 83 -3.22 -13.34 8.89
N HIS A 84 -3.20 -12.51 7.84
CA HIS A 84 -4.33 -12.19 6.98
C HIS A 84 -4.32 -13.00 5.69
N GLN A 85 -3.28 -13.80 5.46
CA GLN A 85 -3.17 -14.67 4.30
C GLN A 85 -3.80 -16.03 4.58
N GLU A 86 -4.83 -16.40 3.82
CA GLU A 86 -5.36 -17.76 3.76
C GLU A 86 -4.94 -18.40 2.44
N LEU A 87 -4.08 -19.42 2.54
CA LEU A 87 -3.65 -20.19 1.39
C LEU A 87 -4.54 -21.42 1.22
N ILE A 88 -5.17 -21.51 0.06
CA ILE A 88 -6.05 -22.61 -0.32
C ILE A 88 -5.41 -23.37 -1.48
N PHE A 89 -5.40 -24.70 -1.37
CA PHE A 89 -4.98 -25.60 -2.44
C PHE A 89 -5.97 -26.75 -2.58
N ASN A 90 -6.44 -27.01 -3.79
CA ASN A 90 -7.49 -28.00 -4.09
C ASN A 90 -8.73 -27.87 -3.17
N GLY A 91 -9.15 -26.63 -2.89
CA GLY A 91 -10.30 -26.34 -2.04
C GLY A 91 -10.08 -26.55 -0.53
N LYS A 92 -8.85 -26.84 -0.10
CA LYS A 92 -8.51 -27.00 1.32
C LYS A 92 -7.65 -25.84 1.82
N LEU A 93 -8.04 -25.28 2.97
CA LEU A 93 -7.23 -24.32 3.70
C LEU A 93 -5.96 -25.00 4.25
N LEU A 94 -4.82 -24.35 4.09
CA LEU A 94 -3.53 -24.88 4.48
C LEU A 94 -3.06 -24.31 5.82
N HIS A 95 -2.67 -25.20 6.74
CA HIS A 95 -2.13 -24.81 8.05
C HIS A 95 -0.66 -24.40 7.98
N ASN A 96 -0.28 -23.37 8.73
CA ASN A 96 1.06 -22.78 8.73
C ASN A 96 2.18 -23.79 9.03
N SER A 97 1.91 -24.83 9.83
CA SER A 97 2.86 -25.86 10.22
C SER A 97 3.14 -26.91 9.14
N ASN A 98 2.31 -26.99 8.10
CA ASN A 98 2.47 -28.00 7.06
C ASN A 98 3.63 -27.60 6.15
N THR A 99 4.49 -28.54 5.78
CA THR A 99 5.49 -28.34 4.72
C THR A 99 4.88 -28.63 3.36
N LEU A 100 5.44 -28.03 2.30
CA LEU A 100 5.03 -28.33 0.93
C LEU A 100 5.23 -29.83 0.59
N ALA A 101 6.25 -30.47 1.15
CA ALA A 101 6.50 -31.91 1.02
C ALA A 101 5.43 -32.80 1.69
N ASN A 102 4.72 -32.28 2.71
CA ASN A 102 3.67 -33.02 3.40
C ASN A 102 2.29 -32.85 2.73
N LEU A 103 2.23 -32.09 1.63
CA LEU A 103 1.02 -31.86 0.85
C LEU A 103 1.16 -32.54 -0.51
N PRO A 104 0.07 -33.04 -1.13
CA PRO A 104 0.11 -33.71 -2.43
C PRO A 104 0.27 -32.69 -3.57
N ILE A 105 1.35 -31.93 -3.56
CA ILE A 105 1.62 -30.83 -4.49
C ILE A 105 2.59 -31.31 -5.57
N LYS A 106 2.10 -31.31 -6.82
CA LYS A 106 2.95 -31.58 -7.99
C LYS A 106 3.81 -30.35 -8.31
N LYS A 107 5.05 -30.55 -8.74
CA LYS A 107 6.00 -29.51 -9.17
C LYS A 107 5.59 -28.81 -10.47
N ARG A 108 4.70 -29.40 -11.27
CA ARG A 108 4.23 -28.85 -12.55
C ARG A 108 3.18 -27.73 -12.36
N SER A 109 3.59 -26.65 -11.68
CA SER A 109 2.82 -25.41 -11.48
C SER A 109 1.51 -25.56 -10.71
N PRO A 110 1.54 -25.96 -9.44
CA PRO A 110 0.36 -25.90 -8.58
C PRO A 110 -0.05 -24.43 -8.43
N THR A 111 -1.33 -24.15 -8.61
CA THR A 111 -1.88 -22.81 -8.38
C THR A 111 -2.58 -22.81 -7.02
N PHE A 112 -2.00 -22.08 -6.07
CA PHE A 112 -2.62 -21.77 -4.80
C PHE A 112 -3.54 -20.57 -4.97
N THR A 113 -4.61 -20.53 -4.21
CA THR A 113 -5.44 -19.33 -4.09
C THR A 113 -5.09 -18.63 -2.79
N LEU A 114 -4.74 -17.37 -2.86
CA LEU A 114 -4.57 -16.50 -1.71
C LEU A 114 -5.88 -15.75 -1.50
N MET A 115 -6.56 -16.08 -0.41
CA MET A 115 -7.73 -15.34 0.07
C MET A 115 -7.27 -14.41 1.18
N ARG A 116 -7.78 -13.18 1.20
CA ARG A 116 -7.68 -12.34 2.40
C ARG A 116 -8.64 -12.92 3.44
N LYS A 117 -8.10 -13.30 4.60
CA LYS A 117 -8.91 -13.70 5.74
C LYS A 117 -9.94 -12.61 5.99
N SER A 118 -11.23 -12.94 5.92
CA SER A 118 -12.30 -11.99 6.25
C SER A 118 -12.02 -11.45 7.65
N GLU A 119 -11.71 -10.16 7.75
CA GLU A 119 -11.43 -9.49 9.02
C GLU A 119 -12.74 -9.35 9.79
N GLU A 120 -13.20 -10.44 10.40
CA GLU A 120 -14.29 -10.37 11.37
C GLU A 120 -13.85 -9.44 12.48
N LEU A 121 -14.45 -8.25 12.52
CA LEU A 121 -14.34 -7.35 13.65
C LEU A 121 -14.67 -8.15 14.91
N MET A 122 -13.80 -8.03 15.90
CA MET A 122 -14.07 -8.59 17.21
C MET A 122 -14.46 -7.48 18.16
N GLU A 123 -15.52 -7.74 18.92
CA GLU A 123 -15.94 -6.85 19.97
C GLU A 123 -15.00 -7.00 21.17
N ILE A 124 -14.50 -5.87 21.69
CA ILE A 124 -13.81 -5.76 22.98
C ILE A 124 -14.56 -4.77 23.86
N PHE A 125 -14.30 -4.82 25.16
CA PHE A 125 -14.93 -3.94 26.14
C PHE A 125 -13.89 -3.01 26.77
N VAL A 126 -14.31 -1.80 27.12
CA VAL A 126 -13.46 -0.85 27.86
C VAL A 126 -14.23 -0.33 29.06
N ASN A 127 -13.72 -0.61 30.26
CA ASN A 127 -14.23 -0.07 31.51
C ASN A 127 -13.65 1.32 31.73
N THR A 128 -14.50 2.33 31.75
CA THR A 128 -14.12 3.72 31.96
C THR A 128 -14.02 4.07 33.44
N PHE A 129 -13.28 5.13 33.77
CA PHE A 129 -13.14 5.64 35.14
C PHE A 129 -14.44 6.18 35.75
N THR A 130 -15.51 6.35 34.95
CA THR A 130 -16.85 6.73 35.44
C THR A 130 -17.69 5.52 35.86
N GLY A 131 -17.17 4.30 35.70
CA GLY A 131 -17.89 3.05 35.98
C GLY A 131 -18.72 2.53 34.79
N LYS A 132 -18.72 3.23 33.64
CA LYS A 132 -19.37 2.79 32.41
C LYS A 132 -18.49 1.81 31.64
N THR A 133 -19.08 0.77 31.06
CA THR A 133 -18.41 -0.11 30.09
C THR A 133 -18.89 0.22 28.68
N ILE A 134 -17.95 0.41 27.75
CA ILE A 134 -18.24 0.62 26.33
C ILE A 134 -17.79 -0.59 25.50
N SER A 135 -18.48 -0.85 24.38
CA SER A 135 -18.07 -1.85 23.39
C SER A 135 -17.39 -1.17 22.20
N LEU A 136 -16.30 -1.78 21.73
CA LEU A 136 -15.57 -1.35 20.54
C LEU A 136 -15.39 -2.53 19.59
N TRP A 137 -15.64 -2.30 18.30
CA TRP A 137 -15.39 -3.27 17.24
C TRP A 137 -14.00 -3.02 16.64
N VAL A 138 -13.06 -3.93 16.90
CA VAL A 138 -11.65 -3.77 16.54
C VAL A 138 -11.14 -4.93 15.70
N LYS A 139 -10.05 -4.70 14.97
CA LYS A 139 -9.29 -5.75 14.30
C LYS A 139 -8.07 -6.13 15.17
N PRO A 140 -7.55 -7.36 15.11
CA PRO A 140 -6.30 -7.71 15.80
C PRO A 140 -5.12 -6.80 15.42
N THR A 141 -5.13 -6.24 14.21
CA THR A 141 -4.12 -5.28 13.72
C THR A 141 -4.34 -3.84 14.17
N TYR A 142 -5.44 -3.52 14.86
CA TYR A 142 -5.64 -2.17 15.38
C TYR A 142 -4.54 -1.85 16.37
N THR A 143 -3.88 -0.71 16.16
CA THR A 143 -2.97 -0.14 17.14
C THR A 143 -3.75 0.38 18.33
N ILE A 144 -3.12 0.44 19.49
CA ILE A 144 -3.71 1.06 20.67
C ILE A 144 -4.03 2.54 20.43
N HIS A 145 -3.26 3.22 19.57
CA HIS A 145 -3.60 4.56 19.10
C HIS A 145 -4.97 4.62 18.39
N GLN A 146 -5.28 3.64 17.53
CA GLN A 146 -6.58 3.55 16.86
C GLN A 146 -7.70 3.26 17.86
N VAL A 147 -7.48 2.35 18.83
CA VAL A 147 -8.44 2.10 19.92
C VAL A 147 -8.71 3.37 20.71
N LYS A 148 -7.67 4.13 21.07
CA LYS A 148 -7.82 5.42 21.75
C LYS A 148 -8.57 6.46 20.92
N SER A 149 -8.40 6.42 19.59
CA SER A 149 -9.14 7.29 18.66
C SER A 149 -10.63 6.94 18.63
N ASP A 150 -10.97 5.66 18.72
CA ASP A 150 -12.36 5.20 18.81
C ASP A 150 -13.00 5.60 20.15
N ILE A 151 -12.27 5.45 21.26
CA ILE A 151 -12.69 5.93 22.58
C ILE A 151 -12.89 7.44 22.57
N LYS A 152 -12.01 8.21 21.93
CA LYS A 152 -12.17 9.67 21.78
C LYS A 152 -13.46 9.99 21.04
N ARG A 153 -13.75 9.28 19.95
CA ARG A 153 -14.96 9.49 19.15
C ARG A 153 -16.24 9.15 19.92
N GLN A 154 -16.21 8.14 20.78
CA GLN A 154 -17.38 7.67 21.52
C GLN A 154 -17.60 8.38 22.87
N GLU A 155 -16.53 8.67 23.61
CA GLU A 155 -16.59 9.23 24.98
C GLU A 155 -16.00 10.64 25.11
N GLY A 156 -15.43 11.21 24.03
CA GLY A 156 -14.88 12.57 24.04
C GLY A 156 -13.55 12.75 24.78
N ILE A 157 -12.95 11.68 25.29
CA ILE A 157 -11.69 11.73 26.07
C ILE A 157 -10.50 11.85 25.11
N GLN A 158 -9.62 12.84 25.30
CA GLN A 158 -8.46 13.01 24.41
C GLN A 158 -7.43 11.88 24.56
N TRP A 159 -6.80 11.44 23.48
CA TRP A 159 -5.86 10.30 23.49
C TRP A 159 -4.70 10.46 24.48
N GLY A 160 -4.23 11.70 24.74
CA GLY A 160 -3.19 12.01 25.72
C GLY A 160 -3.65 11.88 27.19
N GLU A 161 -4.95 11.95 27.43
CA GLU A 161 -5.57 11.69 28.74
C GLU A 161 -5.88 10.20 28.97
N GLN A 162 -5.87 9.40 27.90
CA GLN A 162 -6.23 7.99 27.94
C GLN A 162 -5.03 7.11 28.28
N VAL A 163 -5.15 6.37 29.39
CA VAL A 163 -4.25 5.26 29.73
C VAL A 163 -5.04 3.98 29.65
N LEU A 164 -4.74 3.15 28.65
CA LEU A 164 -5.35 1.83 28.50
C LEU A 164 -4.49 0.79 29.21
N ILE A 165 -5.15 -0.05 30.00
CA ILE A 165 -4.53 -1.10 30.79
C ILE A 165 -5.19 -2.42 30.45
N PHE A 166 -4.38 -3.44 30.19
CA PHE A 166 -4.81 -4.82 30.03
C PHE A 166 -3.81 -5.75 30.70
N ASN A 167 -4.28 -6.78 31.40
CA ASN A 167 -3.43 -7.71 32.15
C ASN A 167 -2.40 -7.03 33.07
N LYS A 168 -2.80 -5.95 33.76
CA LYS A 168 -1.95 -5.13 34.63
C LYS A 168 -0.78 -4.42 33.91
N MET A 169 -0.80 -4.35 32.58
CA MET A 169 0.17 -3.63 31.76
C MET A 169 -0.46 -2.39 31.14
N VAL A 170 0.29 -1.28 31.15
CA VAL A 170 -0.07 -0.07 30.38
C VAL A 170 0.26 -0.31 28.91
N LEU A 171 -0.71 -0.08 28.04
CA LEU A 171 -0.61 -0.35 26.62
C LEU A 171 0.02 0.83 25.87
N GLY A 172 1.11 0.57 25.16
CA GLY A 172 1.80 1.56 24.32
C GLY A 172 1.09 1.79 22.98
N ASP A 173 1.06 3.05 22.52
CA ASP A 173 0.26 3.48 21.37
C ASP A 173 0.57 2.75 20.05
N MET A 174 1.83 2.34 19.85
CA MET A 174 2.28 1.67 18.63
C MET A 174 2.00 0.16 18.60
N GLY A 175 1.79 -0.46 19.76
CA GLY A 175 1.48 -1.89 19.82
C GLY A 175 0.06 -2.15 19.34
N THR A 176 -0.15 -3.32 18.77
CA THR A 176 -1.46 -3.77 18.26
C THR A 176 -2.24 -4.55 19.29
N ILE A 177 -3.56 -4.66 19.09
CA ILE A 177 -4.44 -5.55 19.84
C ILE A 177 -3.87 -6.98 19.91
N PHE A 178 -3.30 -7.46 18.80
CA PHE A 178 -2.64 -8.76 18.73
C PHE A 178 -1.36 -8.84 19.57
N ASP A 179 -0.48 -7.84 19.50
CA ASP A 179 0.78 -7.80 20.27
C ASP A 179 0.54 -7.88 21.78
N PHE A 180 -0.60 -7.35 22.25
CA PHE A 180 -1.00 -7.39 23.65
C PHE A 180 -1.87 -8.60 24.00
N HIS A 181 -2.05 -9.55 23.08
CA HIS A 181 -2.88 -10.74 23.24
C HIS A 181 -4.32 -10.42 23.69
N ILE A 182 -4.87 -9.29 23.22
CA ILE A 182 -6.24 -8.90 23.46
C ILE A 182 -7.13 -9.68 22.49
N ASN A 183 -8.08 -10.44 23.02
CA ASN A 183 -8.95 -11.32 22.25
C ASN A 183 -10.38 -10.80 22.22
N ARG A 184 -11.24 -11.47 21.44
CA ARG A 184 -12.67 -11.20 21.41
C ARG A 184 -13.26 -11.26 22.83
N LYS A 185 -14.06 -10.26 23.19
CA LYS A 185 -14.66 -10.04 24.52
C LYS A 185 -13.66 -9.73 25.64
N SER A 186 -12.38 -9.48 25.35
CA SER A 186 -11.45 -8.96 26.35
C SER A 186 -11.92 -7.60 26.88
N THR A 187 -11.67 -7.34 28.16
CA THR A 187 -12.02 -6.08 28.82
C THR A 187 -10.76 -5.31 29.19
N LEU A 188 -10.62 -4.11 28.65
CA LEU A 188 -9.56 -3.17 28.98
C LEU A 188 -10.05 -2.23 30.08
N THR A 189 -9.12 -1.71 30.86
CA THR A 189 -9.40 -0.62 31.81
C THR A 189 -8.88 0.68 31.24
N LEU A 190 -9.74 1.70 31.18
CA LEU A 190 -9.38 3.06 30.82
C LEU A 190 -9.25 3.90 32.08
N MET A 191 -8.03 4.33 32.35
CA MET A 191 -7.73 5.31 33.39
C MET A 191 -7.51 6.68 32.75
N ARG A 192 -7.94 7.73 33.46
CA ARG A 192 -7.63 9.11 33.08
C ARG A 192 -6.30 9.51 33.69
N ARG A 193 -5.35 9.93 32.88
CA ARG A 193 -4.12 10.55 33.37
C ARG A 193 -4.48 11.89 33.99
N SER A 194 -4.08 12.14 35.24
CA SER A 194 -4.15 13.48 35.83
C SER A 194 -3.21 14.38 35.04
N SER A 195 -3.77 15.21 34.17
CA SER A 195 -3.00 16.14 33.37
C SER A 195 -2.81 17.44 34.15
N GLY A 196 -1.57 17.69 34.56
CA GLY A 196 -1.02 19.01 34.23
C GLY A 196 -1.11 19.09 32.70
N PHE A 197 -2.02 19.92 32.21
CA PHE A 197 -2.41 20.14 30.82
C PHE A 197 -1.53 19.45 29.76
N THR A 198 -1.96 18.27 29.28
CA THR A 198 -1.47 17.71 28.00
C THR A 198 -2.65 17.68 27.05
N GLY A 199 -2.96 18.85 26.48
CA GLY A 199 -3.86 18.96 25.34
C GLY A 199 -3.29 18.22 24.11
N PRO A 200 -3.92 18.36 22.94
CA PRO A 200 -3.39 17.76 21.72
C PRO A 200 -1.93 18.19 21.52
N ARG A 201 -1.03 17.27 21.17
CA ARG A 201 0.36 17.65 20.80
C ARG A 201 0.27 18.55 19.59
N GLN A 202 0.40 19.85 19.83
CA GLN A 202 0.29 20.89 18.82
C GLN A 202 1.65 21.55 18.65
N ILE A 203 1.91 22.03 17.45
CA ILE A 203 2.98 22.98 17.17
C ILE A 203 2.35 24.27 16.66
N PHE A 204 3.08 25.37 16.81
CA PHE A 204 2.70 26.67 16.28
C PHE A 204 3.52 26.93 15.01
N ILE A 205 2.87 27.40 13.95
CA ILE A 205 3.55 27.84 12.73
C ILE A 205 3.34 29.33 12.61
N LYS A 206 4.42 30.10 12.80
CA LYS A 206 4.43 31.55 12.61
C LYS A 206 4.77 31.85 11.15
N SER A 207 3.81 32.35 10.40
CA SER A 207 3.99 32.78 9.01
C SER A 207 4.49 34.21 8.93
N LEU A 208 5.63 34.42 8.27
CA LEU A 208 6.16 35.77 8.02
C LEU A 208 5.46 36.51 6.87
N ILE A 209 4.54 35.84 6.16
CA ILE A 209 3.88 36.35 4.95
C ILE A 209 2.65 37.22 5.28
N GLY A 210 2.21 37.21 6.54
CA GLY A 210 1.07 38.01 7.03
C GLY A 210 0.99 38.12 8.56
N ASP A 211 2.10 37.87 9.26
CA ASP A 211 2.23 37.84 10.73
C ASP A 211 1.12 37.06 11.44
N GLN A 212 0.75 35.91 10.87
CA GLN A 212 -0.24 35.00 11.45
C GLN A 212 0.42 33.79 12.08
N THR A 213 -0.12 33.32 13.20
CA THR A 213 0.29 32.06 13.84
C THR A 213 -0.83 31.06 13.73
N VAL A 214 -0.58 29.92 13.10
CA VAL A 214 -1.53 28.83 12.98
C VAL A 214 -1.13 27.67 13.86
N THR A 215 -2.12 26.97 14.41
CA THR A 215 -1.90 25.81 15.26
C THR A 215 -2.13 24.52 14.47
N GLN A 216 -1.22 23.57 14.61
CA GLN A 216 -1.30 22.29 13.94
C GLN A 216 -1.12 21.13 14.92
N GLU A 217 -2.08 20.20 14.92
CA GLU A 217 -1.93 18.94 15.64
C GLU A 217 -0.96 18.02 14.91
N VAL A 218 -0.04 17.41 15.66
CA VAL A 218 1.08 16.65 15.10
C VAL A 218 1.42 15.39 15.88
N LYS A 219 2.06 14.46 15.18
CA LYS A 219 2.70 13.26 15.75
C LYS A 219 4.22 13.40 15.64
N PRO A 220 5.02 12.83 16.56
CA PRO A 220 6.48 12.81 16.41
C PRO A 220 6.94 12.18 15.08
N SER A 221 6.18 11.21 14.56
CA SER A 221 6.44 10.54 13.28
C SER A 221 5.97 11.31 12.04
N ASP A 222 5.30 12.46 12.19
CA ASP A 222 4.89 13.24 11.02
C ASP A 222 6.14 13.77 10.30
N THR A 223 6.18 13.60 8.98
CA THR A 223 7.25 14.17 8.14
C THR A 223 7.02 15.66 7.93
N ILE A 224 8.10 16.41 7.71
CA ILE A 224 8.04 17.84 7.38
C ILE A 224 7.21 18.07 6.11
N HIS A 225 7.31 17.20 5.10
CA HIS A 225 6.43 17.25 3.93
C HIS A 225 4.95 17.11 4.30
N GLY A 226 4.61 16.15 5.16
CA GLY A 226 3.25 15.96 5.66
C GLY A 226 2.73 17.17 6.44
N ILE A 227 3.59 17.84 7.22
CA ILE A 227 3.23 19.09 7.90
C ILE A 227 2.93 20.19 6.89
N LYS A 228 3.77 20.38 5.86
CA LYS A 228 3.54 21.38 4.81
C LYS A 228 2.20 21.21 4.11
N LEU A 229 1.82 19.97 3.79
CA LEU A 229 0.51 19.64 3.24
C LEU A 229 -0.64 19.99 4.18
N LYS A 230 -0.54 19.62 5.48
CA LYS A 230 -1.59 19.89 6.48
C LYS A 230 -1.86 21.38 6.70
N ILE A 231 -0.83 22.22 6.55
CA ILE A 231 -0.94 23.65 6.83
C ILE A 231 -1.25 24.49 5.60
N GLN A 232 -1.17 23.95 4.38
CA GLN A 232 -1.26 24.74 3.14
C GLN A 232 -2.54 25.59 3.06
N ASP A 233 -3.70 24.99 3.41
CA ASP A 233 -5.00 25.66 3.36
C ASP A 233 -5.19 26.65 4.52
N LYS A 234 -4.44 26.45 5.62
CA LYS A 234 -4.49 27.31 6.81
C LYS A 234 -3.66 28.58 6.64
N VAL A 235 -2.55 28.49 5.90
CA VAL A 235 -1.60 29.59 5.72
C VAL A 235 -1.71 30.26 4.35
N ASP A 236 -2.54 29.72 3.45
CA ASP A 236 -2.67 30.13 2.04
C ASP A 236 -1.32 30.15 1.30
N VAL A 237 -0.50 29.13 1.53
CA VAL A 237 0.79 28.92 0.85
C VAL A 237 0.86 27.47 0.39
N PRO A 238 1.01 27.20 -0.91
CA PRO A 238 1.16 25.83 -1.42
C PRO A 238 2.38 25.12 -0.82
N SER A 239 2.24 23.82 -0.52
CA SER A 239 3.26 23.05 0.22
C SER A 239 4.66 23.05 -0.42
N ASP A 240 4.77 23.29 -1.72
CA ASP A 240 6.03 23.39 -2.46
C ASP A 240 6.65 24.80 -2.45
N GLU A 241 5.90 25.80 -2.02
CA GLU A 241 6.37 27.17 -1.72
C GLU A 241 6.65 27.39 -0.23
N GLN A 242 6.45 26.37 0.60
CA GLN A 242 6.68 26.45 2.03
C GLN A 242 8.10 26.01 2.39
N GLU A 243 8.78 26.85 3.17
CA GLU A 243 9.99 26.47 3.88
C GLU A 243 9.78 26.63 5.39
N LEU A 244 9.93 25.51 6.11
CA LEU A 244 9.75 25.46 7.55
C LEU A 244 11.12 25.52 8.22
N ILE A 245 11.23 26.36 9.23
CA ILE A 245 12.47 26.63 9.96
C ILE A 245 12.24 26.42 11.43
N PHE A 246 13.18 25.75 12.08
CA PHE A 246 13.20 25.56 13.53
C PHE A 246 14.63 25.68 14.04
N ASN A 247 14.84 26.46 15.10
CA ASN A 247 16.18 26.74 15.65
C ASN A 247 17.21 27.13 14.58
N GLU A 248 16.84 28.06 13.69
CA GLU A 248 17.69 28.54 12.58
C GLU A 248 18.04 27.46 11.52
N MET A 249 17.46 26.26 11.62
CA MET A 249 17.64 25.19 10.65
C MET A 249 16.46 25.11 9.69
N VAL A 250 16.76 25.07 8.39
CA VAL A 250 15.78 24.74 7.35
C VAL A 250 15.49 23.24 7.38
N LEU A 251 14.22 22.89 7.51
CA LEU A 251 13.79 21.52 7.71
C LEU A 251 13.58 20.79 6.37
N ARG A 252 14.19 19.61 6.21
CA ARG A 252 14.10 18.83 4.97
C ARG A 252 12.81 18.03 4.95
N ASN A 253 12.22 17.89 3.77
CA ASN A 253 10.93 17.21 3.57
C ASN A 253 10.90 15.76 4.10
N ILE A 254 12.04 15.06 4.08
CA ILE A 254 12.16 13.65 4.50
C ILE A 254 12.24 13.47 6.02
N ASP A 255 12.63 14.51 6.76
CA ASP A 255 12.83 14.41 8.19
C ASP A 255 11.46 14.34 8.90
N THR A 256 11.41 13.64 10.03
CA THR A 256 10.24 13.67 10.93
C THR A 256 10.39 14.75 11.99
N LEU A 257 9.28 15.13 12.63
CA LEU A 257 9.33 16.04 13.78
C LEU A 257 10.23 15.49 14.91
N ALA A 258 10.24 14.18 15.12
CA ALA A 258 11.12 13.54 16.08
C ALA A 258 12.59 13.67 15.69
N ASP A 259 12.93 13.47 14.41
CA ASP A 259 14.32 13.60 13.90
C ASP A 259 14.85 15.03 14.06
N CYS A 260 13.96 16.02 13.98
CA CYS A 260 14.28 17.43 14.18
C CYS A 260 14.18 17.88 15.66
N ASN A 261 13.93 16.96 16.60
CA ASN A 261 13.70 17.24 18.02
C ASN A 261 12.57 18.27 18.28
N ILE A 262 11.55 18.30 17.42
CA ILE A 262 10.40 19.21 17.53
C ILE A 262 9.37 18.62 18.49
N ASN A 263 9.08 19.38 19.54
CA ASN A 263 8.22 18.96 20.62
C ASN A 263 6.82 19.58 20.57
N ALA A 264 5.95 19.13 21.46
CA ALA A 264 4.70 19.85 21.74
C ALA A 264 5.04 21.32 22.04
N GLU A 265 4.18 22.23 21.58
CA GLU A 265 4.27 23.68 21.80
C GLU A 265 5.49 24.35 21.14
N SER A 266 6.27 23.61 20.35
CA SER A 266 7.35 24.21 19.55
C SER A 266 6.77 25.16 18.50
N THR A 267 7.45 26.27 18.28
CA THR A 267 7.08 27.25 17.25
C THR A 267 8.05 27.13 16.07
N LEU A 268 7.51 26.85 14.90
CA LEU A 268 8.22 26.84 13.63
C LEU A 268 7.97 28.16 12.89
N THR A 269 8.97 28.65 12.20
CA THR A 269 8.82 29.78 11.30
C THR A 269 8.52 29.26 9.90
N LEU A 270 7.48 29.78 9.27
CA LEU A 270 7.17 29.56 7.87
C LEU A 270 7.63 30.75 7.04
N MET A 271 8.48 30.47 6.06
CA MET A 271 8.85 31.40 5.00
C MET A 271 8.26 30.94 3.67
N ARG A 272 7.81 31.89 2.84
CA ARG A 272 7.50 31.60 1.44
C ARG A 272 8.80 31.60 0.68
N ILE A 273 9.11 30.48 0.04
CA ILE A 273 10.08 30.47 -1.03
C ILE A 273 9.37 30.62 -2.36
N SER A 274 9.98 31.39 -3.25
CA SER A 274 9.62 31.31 -4.66
C SER A 274 10.00 29.91 -5.13
N ALA A 275 9.02 29.01 -5.30
CA ALA A 275 9.23 27.60 -5.64
C ALA A 275 9.87 27.37 -7.02
N GLY A 276 10.34 28.43 -7.70
CA GLY A 276 10.63 28.41 -9.13
C GLY A 276 9.38 28.05 -9.95
N SER A 277 8.19 28.15 -9.35
CA SER A 277 6.93 27.90 -10.02
C SER A 277 6.62 29.07 -10.96
N MET A 278 6.18 28.74 -12.16
CA MET A 278 5.74 29.70 -13.16
C MET A 278 4.28 29.44 -13.50
N HIS A 279 3.63 30.46 -14.06
CA HIS A 279 2.28 30.28 -14.58
C HIS A 279 2.36 30.13 -16.10
N ILE A 280 1.55 29.24 -16.66
CA ILE A 280 1.33 29.14 -18.10
C ILE A 280 -0.18 29.14 -18.36
N PHE A 281 -0.57 29.53 -19.56
CA PHE A 281 -1.96 29.60 -20.00
C PHE A 281 -2.23 28.47 -20.99
N ILE A 282 -3.33 27.75 -20.82
CA ILE A 282 -3.80 26.75 -21.77
C ILE A 282 -5.03 27.30 -22.46
N LYS A 283 -4.95 27.54 -23.76
CA LYS A 283 -6.05 28.10 -24.55
C LYS A 283 -6.80 26.97 -25.26
N ALA A 284 -8.04 26.71 -24.86
CA ALA A 284 -8.90 25.73 -25.51
C ALA A 284 -9.51 26.29 -26.80
N CYS A 285 -9.78 25.40 -27.75
CA CYS A 285 -10.39 25.75 -29.05
C CYS A 285 -11.79 26.38 -28.95
N TYR A 286 -12.49 26.23 -27.81
CA TYR A 286 -13.81 26.85 -27.55
C TYR A 286 -13.73 28.20 -26.82
N GLY A 287 -12.53 28.76 -26.62
CA GLY A 287 -12.32 30.13 -26.15
C GLY A 287 -11.92 30.28 -24.69
N ASP A 288 -12.08 29.23 -23.87
CA ASP A 288 -11.68 29.27 -22.46
C ASP A 288 -10.16 29.16 -22.30
N THR A 289 -9.60 29.98 -21.41
CA THR A 289 -8.16 29.97 -21.09
C THR A 289 -7.97 29.54 -19.64
N ILE A 290 -7.22 28.47 -19.42
CA ILE A 290 -6.96 27.90 -18.10
C ILE A 290 -5.57 28.33 -17.64
N THR A 291 -5.46 28.91 -16.46
CA THR A 291 -4.15 29.18 -15.84
C THR A 291 -3.66 27.94 -15.10
N LEU A 292 -2.47 27.46 -15.44
CA LEU A 292 -1.77 26.40 -14.72
C LEU A 292 -0.54 26.95 -14.01
N LYS A 293 -0.35 26.50 -12.78
CA LYS A 293 0.86 26.71 -12.01
C LYS A 293 1.75 25.48 -12.17
N VAL A 294 2.93 25.67 -12.74
CA VAL A 294 3.84 24.60 -13.18
C VAL A 294 5.27 24.90 -12.76
N LYS A 295 6.15 23.92 -12.83
CA LYS A 295 7.60 24.07 -12.69
C LYS A 295 8.27 23.90 -14.05
N PRO A 296 9.40 24.58 -14.33
CA PRO A 296 10.16 24.33 -15.55
C PRO A 296 10.54 22.86 -15.74
N SER A 297 10.73 22.12 -14.65
CA SER A 297 11.03 20.68 -14.64
C SER A 297 9.83 19.76 -14.88
N ASP A 298 8.60 20.28 -14.95
CA ASP A 298 7.43 19.44 -15.19
C ASP A 298 7.44 18.90 -16.61
N THR A 299 7.23 17.58 -16.73
CA THR A 299 7.03 16.91 -18.02
C THR A 299 5.68 17.31 -18.62
N ILE A 300 5.56 17.27 -19.94
CA ILE A 300 4.28 17.53 -20.63
C ILE A 300 3.20 16.54 -20.17
N ARG A 301 3.56 15.29 -19.87
CA ARG A 301 2.64 14.32 -19.25
C ARG A 301 2.06 14.84 -17.91
N ASN A 302 2.89 15.46 -17.07
CA ASN A 302 2.43 16.04 -15.80
C ASN A 302 1.50 17.22 -16.05
N VAL A 303 1.84 18.09 -17.02
CA VAL A 303 0.99 19.23 -17.42
C VAL A 303 -0.38 18.73 -17.91
N LYS A 304 -0.43 17.65 -18.70
CA LYS A 304 -1.70 17.04 -19.13
C LYS A 304 -2.52 16.48 -17.97
N SER A 305 -1.86 15.88 -16.98
CA SER A 305 -2.52 15.45 -15.74
C SER A 305 -3.14 16.63 -15.00
N MET A 306 -2.42 17.76 -14.90
CA MET A 306 -2.95 18.98 -14.26
C MET A 306 -4.16 19.56 -15.00
N ILE A 307 -4.20 19.47 -16.33
CA ILE A 307 -5.37 19.86 -17.13
C ILE A 307 -6.55 18.92 -16.84
N HIS A 308 -6.31 17.61 -16.76
CA HIS A 308 -7.34 16.63 -16.41
C HIS A 308 -7.93 16.91 -15.03
N ASP A 309 -7.10 17.25 -14.05
CA ASP A 309 -7.56 17.49 -12.68
C ASP A 309 -8.44 18.75 -12.59
N LYS A 310 -8.21 19.74 -13.46
CA LYS A 310 -9.03 20.96 -13.53
C LYS A 310 -10.29 20.81 -14.39
N GLU A 311 -10.16 20.30 -15.60
CA GLU A 311 -11.21 20.32 -16.62
C GLU A 311 -11.83 18.94 -16.92
N ARG A 312 -11.33 17.88 -16.29
CA ARG A 312 -11.78 16.48 -16.48
C ARG A 312 -11.54 15.90 -17.89
N TYR A 313 -10.68 16.50 -18.70
CA TYR A 313 -10.28 15.94 -20.00
C TYR A 313 -9.26 14.80 -19.87
N PRO A 314 -9.52 13.59 -20.42
CA PRO A 314 -8.60 12.46 -20.29
C PRO A 314 -7.20 12.74 -20.86
N PRO A 315 -6.09 12.51 -20.12
CA PRO A 315 -4.74 12.90 -20.54
C PRO A 315 -4.31 12.38 -21.92
N HIS A 316 -4.74 11.18 -22.28
CA HIS A 316 -4.40 10.54 -23.57
C HIS A 316 -5.08 11.20 -24.78
N GLN A 317 -6.14 11.98 -24.56
CA GLN A 317 -6.84 12.73 -25.61
C GLN A 317 -6.28 14.14 -25.79
N GLN A 318 -5.47 14.62 -24.84
CA GLN A 318 -4.98 15.99 -24.84
C GLN A 318 -3.83 16.17 -25.82
N ARG A 319 -3.97 17.16 -26.72
CA ARG A 319 -2.89 17.62 -27.59
C ARG A 319 -2.54 19.07 -27.25
N LEU A 320 -1.31 19.27 -26.82
CA LEU A 320 -0.79 20.59 -26.48
C LEU A 320 0.17 21.07 -27.56
N PHE A 321 0.07 22.34 -27.91
CA PHE A 321 0.92 22.99 -28.90
C PHE A 321 1.57 24.26 -28.33
N TYR A 322 2.80 24.50 -28.72
CA TYR A 322 3.50 25.75 -28.42
C TYR A 322 4.25 26.23 -29.67
N GLY A 323 3.98 27.46 -30.11
CA GLY A 323 4.57 28.00 -31.35
C GLY A 323 4.27 27.15 -32.60
N GLY A 324 3.10 26.49 -32.64
CA GLY A 324 2.70 25.60 -33.73
C GLY A 324 3.32 24.20 -33.69
N LYS A 325 4.17 23.88 -32.70
CA LYS A 325 4.74 22.54 -32.51
C LYS A 325 3.95 21.74 -31.48
N GLN A 326 3.56 20.52 -31.81
CA GLN A 326 2.96 19.58 -30.86
C GLN A 326 4.00 19.17 -29.79
N LEU A 327 3.57 19.17 -28.54
CA LEU A 327 4.38 18.77 -27.40
C LEU A 327 4.23 17.26 -27.12
N GLU A 328 5.36 16.59 -26.96
CA GLU A 328 5.47 15.17 -26.63
C GLU A 328 5.45 14.98 -25.11
N ASP A 329 5.01 13.82 -24.62
CA ASP A 329 4.76 13.58 -23.19
C ASP A 329 6.02 13.58 -22.30
N SER A 330 7.15 13.12 -22.85
CA SER A 330 8.38 12.87 -22.10
C SER A 330 9.20 14.13 -21.76
N PRO A 331 9.40 15.10 -22.68
CA PRO A 331 10.19 16.29 -22.39
C PRO A 331 9.51 17.21 -21.37
N THR A 332 10.31 18.08 -20.75
CA THR A 332 9.87 19.08 -19.78
C THR A 332 9.53 20.42 -20.43
N LEU A 333 8.86 21.30 -19.68
CA LEU A 333 8.64 22.68 -20.10
C LEU A 333 9.95 23.42 -20.37
N ALA A 334 11.00 23.14 -19.58
CA ALA A 334 12.35 23.66 -19.78
C ALA A 334 13.00 23.13 -21.07
N ASP A 335 12.82 21.85 -21.41
CA ASP A 335 13.34 21.28 -22.66
C ASP A 335 12.75 21.97 -23.90
N TYR A 336 11.47 22.36 -23.81
CA TYR A 336 10.79 23.16 -24.83
C TYR A 336 11.05 24.66 -24.72
N HIS A 337 11.84 25.11 -23.74
CA HIS A 337 12.13 26.51 -23.47
C HIS A 337 10.87 27.37 -23.33
N ILE A 338 9.84 26.83 -22.67
CA ILE A 338 8.57 27.52 -22.43
C ILE A 338 8.77 28.45 -21.22
N PRO A 339 8.79 29.78 -21.38
CA PRO A 339 8.93 30.71 -20.27
C PRO A 339 7.64 30.83 -19.46
N LYS A 340 7.75 31.47 -18.30
CA LYS A 340 6.58 31.95 -17.55
C LYS A 340 5.68 32.80 -18.43
N GLU A 341 4.38 32.74 -18.16
CA GLU A 341 3.30 33.46 -18.83
C GLU A 341 3.10 33.07 -20.31
N SER A 342 3.67 31.95 -20.74
CA SER A 342 3.42 31.40 -22.08
C SER A 342 2.01 30.87 -22.24
N THR A 343 1.46 30.97 -23.45
CA THR A 343 0.20 30.34 -23.83
C THR A 343 0.46 29.11 -24.69
N LEU A 344 -0.12 27.97 -24.32
CA LEU A 344 -0.13 26.72 -25.08
C LEU A 344 -1.54 26.52 -25.64
N ASP A 345 -1.62 26.15 -26.91
CA ASP A 345 -2.91 25.83 -27.54
C ASP A 345 -3.30 24.39 -27.23
N PHE A 346 -4.58 24.18 -26.94
CA PHE A 346 -5.19 22.88 -26.63
C PHE A 346 -6.24 22.54 -27.68
N VAL A 347 -6.11 21.35 -28.28
CA VAL A 347 -6.97 20.85 -29.37
C VAL A 347 -7.60 19.51 -29.01
#